data_AF-A0A356UFU5-F1
#
_entry.id   AF-A0A356UFU5-F1
#
_cell.length_a   1.000
_cell.length_b   1.000
_cell.length_c   1.000
_cell.angle_alpha   90.00
_cell.angle_beta   90.00
_cell.angle_gamma   90.00
#
_symmetry.space_group_name_H-M   'P 1'
#
loop_
_entity.id
_entity.type
_entity.pdbx_description
1 polymer ?
#
loop_
_entity_poly.entity_id
_entity_poly.type
_entity_poly.pdbx_seq_one_letter_code
_entity_poly.pdbx_strand_id
1 'polypeptide(L)' 'EYFEIFLSRMLMCRRAANFLNCEFELVINGAKLL' A
#
# COMPACT_ATOMS: atom_id res chain seq x y z
N GLU A 1 7.08 12.77 -8.83
CA GLU A 1 7.76 11.75 -9.65
C GLU A 1 8.23 10.53 -8.86
N TYR A 2 9.10 10.61 -7.84
CA TYR A 2 9.57 9.39 -7.13
C TYR A 2 8.48 8.52 -6.48
N PHE A 3 7.37 9.12 -6.05
CA PHE A 3 6.26 8.40 -5.43
C PHE A 3 5.58 7.40 -6.40
N GLU A 4 5.59 7.70 -7.69
CA GLU A 4 4.92 6.87 -8.70
C GLU A 4 5.55 5.50 -8.86
N ILE A 5 6.85 5.38 -8.60
CA ILE A 5 7.59 4.11 -8.59
C ILE A 5 6.95 3.11 -7.60
N PHE A 6 6.38 3.61 -6.52
CA PHE A 6 5.78 2.79 -5.46
C PHE A 6 4.28 2.55 -5.66
N LEU A 7 3.60 3.32 -6.52
CA LEU A 7 2.15 3.21 -6.74
C LEU A 7 1.74 1.84 -7.27
N SER A 8 2.50 1.28 -8.23
CA SER A 8 2.18 -0.04 -8.79
C SER A 8 2.26 -1.14 -7.72
N ARG A 9 3.25 -1.06 -6.83
CA ARG A 9 3.42 -2.01 -5.71
C ARG A 9 2.34 -1.81 -4.65
N MET A 10 2.03 -0.56 -4.30
CA MET A 10 0.93 -0.21 -3.39
C MET A 10 -0.41 -0.79 -3.86
N LEU A 11 -0.73 -0.61 -5.14
CA LEU A 11 -1.96 -1.13 -5.73
C LEU A 11 -2.01 -2.67 -5.71
N MET A 12 -0.87 -3.32 -5.98
CA MET A 12 -0.74 -4.77 -5.90
C MET A 12 -0.98 -5.28 -4.47
N CYS A 13 -0.32 -4.69 -3.48
CA CYS A 13 -0.49 -5.06 -2.07
C CYS A 13 -1.93 -4.86 -1.59
N ARG A 14 -2.59 -3.76 -1.98
CA ARG A 14 -4.00 -3.52 -1.65
C ARG A 14 -4.92 -4.59 -2.23
N ARG A 15 -4.69 -5.01 -3.48
CA ARG A 15 -5.46 -6.10 -4.11
C ARG A 15 -5.22 -7.45 -3.41
N ALA A 16 -3.98 -7.73 -3.03
CA ALA A 16 -3.63 -8.96 -2.30
C ALA A 16 -4.27 -8.98 -0.91
N ALA A 17 -4.27 -7.86 -0.18
CA ALA A 17 -4.93 -7.74 1.12
C ALA A 17 -6.43 -8.02 1.00
N ASN A 18 -7.11 -7.41 0.00
CA ASN A 18 -8.52 -7.70 -0.27
C ASN A 18 -8.76 -9.18 -0.60
N PHE A 19 -7.88 -9.82 -1.38
CA PHE A 19 -8.00 -11.24 -1.70
C PHE A 19 -7.82 -12.15 -0.48
N LEU A 20 -6.93 -11.76 0.44
CA LEU A 20 -6.60 -12.51 1.65
C LEU A 20 -7.50 -12.16 2.85
N ASN A 21 -8.53 -11.32 2.68
CA ASN A 21 -9.33 -10.74 3.77
C ASN A 21 -8.47 -10.11 4.89
N CYS A 22 -7.42 -9.41 4.47
CA CYS A 22 -6.53 -8.66 5.36
C CYS A 22 -6.71 -7.16 5.16
N GLU A 23 -6.32 -6.39 6.16
CA GLU A 23 -6.26 -4.93 6.06
C GLU A 23 -4.94 -4.50 5.38
N PHE A 24 -5.02 -3.46 4.56
CA PHE A 24 -3.86 -2.84 3.92
C PHE A 24 -3.55 -1.53 4.64
N GLU A 25 -2.36 -1.42 5.23
CA GLU A 25 -1.87 -0.17 5.81
C GLU A 25 -0.70 0.42 5.03
N LEU A 26 -0.68 1.75 4.88
CA LEU A 26 0.45 2.49 4.31
C LEU A 26 1.23 3.24 5.40
N VAL A 27 2.49 2.85 5.63
CA VAL A 27 3.38 3.50 6.60
C VAL A 27 4.50 4.26 5.87
N ILE A 28 4.58 5.57 6.09
CA ILE A 28 5.61 6.44 5.50
C ILE A 28 6.22 7.31 6.60
N ASN A 29 7.54 7.28 6.74
CA ASN A 29 8.27 8.06 7.76
C ASN A 29 7.73 7.89 9.19
N GLY A 30 7.28 6.68 9.54
CA GLY A 30 6.70 6.38 10.85
C GLY A 30 5.24 6.79 11.02
N ALA A 31 4.61 7.42 10.02
CA ALA A 31 3.20 7.78 10.03
C ALA A 31 2.34 6.76 9.27
N LYS A 32 1.21 6.36 9.85
CA LYS A 32 0.16 5.58 9.18
C LYS A 32 -0.77 6.53 8.41
N LEU A 33 -1.03 6.27 7.13
CA LEU A 33 -1.81 7.15 6.25
C LEU A 33 -3.15 6.55 5.79
N LEU A 34 -3.19 5.23 5.62
CA LEU A 34 -4.33 4.42 5.19
C LEU A 34 -4.32 3.14 6.01
#